data_AF-A0A813GL64-F1
#
_entry.id   AF-A0A813GL64-F1
#
_cell.length_a   1.000
_cell.length_b   1.000
_cell.length_c   1.000
_cell.angle_alpha   90.00
_cell.angle_beta   90.00
_cell.angle_gamma   90.00
#
_symmetry.space_group_name_H-M   'P 1'
#
loop_
_entity.id
_entity.type
_entity.pdbx_description
1 polymer ?
#
loop_
_entity_poly.entity_id
_entity_poly.type
_entity_poly.pdbx_seq_one_letter_code
_entity_poly.pdbx_strand_id
1 'polypeptide(L)'
;KIFSCNEGNSLSWDQPILQFVEHCKDTGYAARYVGSMVSDVHRTLLYGGIYLYPADKKSTKGKLRVLYEGFPMAMITEQAGGVASTGLLLGKVGRILEVMPENIHDRCPIIMGGERDVNKVLDLYKSLDQSKL
;
A
#
# COMPACT_ATOMS: atom_id res chain seq x y z
N LYS A 1 -0.05 -9.50 -13.99
CA LYS A 1 -0.04 -9.47 -12.50
C LYS A 1 1.28 -8.84 -12.08
N ILE A 2 1.26 -7.64 -11.50
CA ILE A 2 2.48 -6.86 -11.15
C ILE A 2 2.36 -6.43 -9.69
N PHE A 3 3.44 -6.56 -8.93
CA PHE A 3 3.57 -5.91 -7.63
C PHE A 3 4.77 -4.96 -7.63
N SER A 4 4.65 -3.85 -6.91
CA SER A 4 5.65 -2.80 -6.87
C SER A 4 5.94 -2.37 -5.45
N CYS A 5 7.16 -2.68 -4.98
CA CYS A 5 7.61 -2.35 -3.64
C CYS A 5 9.13 -2.34 -3.54
N ASN A 6 9.67 -1.67 -2.52
CA ASN A 6 11.09 -1.76 -2.17
C ASN A 6 11.35 -2.92 -1.19
N GLU A 7 11.60 -4.13 -1.72
CA GLU A 7 11.88 -5.33 -0.92
C GLU A 7 13.11 -5.22 -0.01
N GLY A 8 13.99 -4.24 -0.21
CA GLY A 8 15.09 -3.95 0.71
C GLY A 8 14.63 -3.56 2.13
N ASN A 9 13.36 -3.18 2.31
CA ASN A 9 12.79 -2.88 3.63
C ASN A 9 12.04 -4.07 4.26
N SER A 10 12.00 -5.24 3.60
CA SER A 10 11.16 -6.39 3.98
C SER A 10 11.29 -6.82 5.44
N LEU A 11 12.51 -6.83 6.00
CA LEU A 11 12.76 -7.19 7.42
C LEU A 11 12.05 -6.27 8.44
N SER A 12 11.57 -5.12 8.00
CA SER A 12 10.90 -4.12 8.83
C SER A 12 9.40 -4.01 8.57
N TRP A 13 8.85 -4.79 7.63
CA TRP A 13 7.42 -4.80 7.34
C TRP A 13 6.62 -5.60 8.37
N ASP A 14 5.31 -5.39 8.35
CA ASP A 14 4.37 -6.22 9.08
C ASP A 14 4.09 -7.54 8.33
N GLN A 15 3.41 -8.47 9.02
CA GLN A 15 3.15 -9.80 8.49
C GLN A 15 2.25 -9.82 7.24
N PRO A 16 1.16 -9.03 7.14
CA PRO A 16 0.32 -9.01 5.94
C PRO A 16 1.05 -8.63 4.68
N ILE A 17 1.92 -7.62 4.76
CA ILE A 17 2.71 -7.20 3.60
C ILE A 17 3.70 -8.28 3.20
N LEU A 18 4.40 -8.89 4.17
CA LEU A 18 5.32 -10.00 3.92
C LEU A 18 4.59 -11.18 3.24
N GLN A 19 3.48 -11.62 3.82
CA GLN A 19 2.67 -12.72 3.29
C GLN A 19 2.17 -12.43 1.88
N PHE A 20 1.73 -11.20 1.59
CA PHE A 20 1.29 -10.82 0.26
C PHE A 20 2.43 -10.84 -0.76
N VAL A 21 3.61 -10.32 -0.41
CA VAL A 21 4.77 -10.30 -1.30
C VAL A 21 5.28 -11.72 -1.56
N GLU A 22 5.32 -12.60 -0.56
CA GLU A 22 5.65 -14.02 -0.76
C GLU A 22 4.60 -14.72 -1.65
N HIS A 23 3.31 -14.48 -1.44
CA HIS A 23 2.25 -14.97 -2.34
C HIS A 23 2.45 -14.50 -3.79
N CYS A 24 2.88 -13.25 -3.99
CA CYS A 24 3.19 -12.72 -5.32
C CYS A 24 4.33 -13.48 -5.99
N LYS A 25 5.38 -13.82 -5.25
CA LYS A 25 6.51 -14.63 -5.74
C LYS A 25 6.06 -16.04 -6.11
N ASP A 26 5.30 -16.70 -5.24
CA ASP A 26 4.82 -18.07 -5.44
C ASP A 26 3.84 -18.20 -6.61
N THR A 27 3.08 -17.14 -6.91
CA THR A 27 2.05 -17.14 -7.97
C THR A 27 2.48 -16.43 -9.26
N GLY A 28 3.77 -16.11 -9.40
CA GLY A 28 4.36 -15.61 -10.63
C GLY A 28 3.99 -14.16 -10.98
N TYR A 29 3.80 -13.28 -9.99
CA TYR A 29 3.68 -11.85 -10.27
C TYR A 29 5.03 -11.30 -10.72
N ALA A 30 5.01 -10.40 -11.70
CA ALA A 30 6.21 -9.67 -12.07
C ALA A 30 6.50 -8.56 -11.06
N ALA A 31 7.70 -8.54 -10.48
CA ALA A 31 8.18 -7.43 -9.66
C ALA A 31 8.57 -6.24 -10.55
N ARG A 32 8.11 -5.04 -10.21
CA ARG A 32 8.55 -3.78 -10.84
C ARG A 32 8.66 -2.69 -9.78
N TYR A 33 9.82 -2.06 -9.64
CA TYR A 33 9.97 -0.93 -8.73
C TYR A 33 10.93 0.08 -9.34
N VAL A 34 10.38 1.20 -9.81
CA VAL A 34 11.17 2.29 -10.40
C VAL A 34 11.83 3.13 -9.31
N GLY A 35 11.18 3.23 -8.14
CA GLY A 35 11.64 4.10 -7.04
C GLY A 35 11.12 5.54 -7.16
N SER A 36 10.19 5.78 -8.09
CA SER A 36 9.45 7.03 -8.24
C SER A 36 7.96 6.70 -8.13
N MET A 37 7.30 7.24 -7.09
CA MET A 37 5.88 6.98 -6.84
C MET A 37 5.03 7.27 -8.08
N VAL A 38 5.25 8.40 -8.74
CA VAL A 38 4.49 8.79 -9.94
C VAL A 38 4.64 7.74 -11.04
N SER A 39 5.86 7.28 -11.31
CA SER A 39 6.12 6.29 -12.36
C SER A 39 5.53 4.93 -12.02
N ASP A 40 5.62 4.51 -10.76
CA ASP A 40 5.10 3.23 -10.31
C ASP A 40 3.56 3.21 -10.27
N VAL A 41 2.92 4.28 -9.79
CA VAL A 41 1.45 4.41 -9.77
C VAL A 41 0.90 4.57 -11.19
N HIS A 42 1.55 5.37 -12.06
CA HIS A 42 1.12 5.50 -13.46
C HIS A 42 1.08 4.15 -14.18
N ARG A 43 2.12 3.31 -13.99
CA ARG A 43 2.13 1.95 -14.53
C ARG A 43 1.01 1.09 -13.92
N THR A 44 0.78 1.18 -12.61
CA THR A 44 -0.28 0.43 -11.93
C THR A 44 -1.66 0.81 -12.45
N LEU A 45 -1.90 2.09 -12.77
CA LEU A 45 -3.17 2.55 -13.37
C LEU A 45 -3.41 1.95 -14.75
N LEU A 46 -2.38 1.94 -15.61
CA LEU A 46 -2.54 1.47 -16.99
C LEU A 46 -2.51 -0.06 -17.13
N TYR A 47 -1.66 -0.74 -16.36
CA TYR A 47 -1.40 -2.18 -16.53
C TYR A 47 -2.03 -3.03 -15.42
N GLY A 48 -2.66 -2.39 -14.44
CA GLY A 48 -3.13 -3.04 -13.22
C GLY A 48 -1.97 -3.51 -12.33
N GLY A 49 -2.33 -4.24 -11.27
CA GLY A 49 -1.39 -4.63 -10.22
C GLY A 49 -1.54 -3.78 -8.97
N ILE A 50 -0.48 -3.73 -8.18
CA ILE A 50 -0.45 -3.05 -6.89
C ILE A 50 0.89 -2.35 -6.64
N TYR A 51 0.81 -1.18 -6.03
CA TYR A 51 1.92 -0.43 -5.47
C TYR A 51 1.84 -0.44 -3.94
N LEU A 52 2.96 -0.78 -3.30
CA LEU A 52 3.11 -0.92 -1.86
C LEU A 52 4.23 -0.03 -1.35
N TYR A 53 3.87 0.86 -0.44
CA TYR A 53 4.76 1.66 0.38
C TYR A 53 4.26 1.63 1.83
N PRO A 54 4.36 0.48 2.50
CA PRO A 54 3.80 0.28 3.83
C PRO A 54 4.55 1.07 4.91
N ALA A 55 4.01 1.08 6.13
CA ALA A 55 4.77 1.45 7.30
C ALA A 55 5.89 0.43 7.51
N ASP A 56 6.94 0.87 8.18
CA ASP A 56 7.99 -0.02 8.65
C ASP A 56 8.36 0.31 10.10
N LYS A 57 9.13 -0.56 10.74
CA LYS A 57 9.58 -0.37 12.15
C LYS A 57 10.22 0.99 12.43
N LYS A 58 10.84 1.64 11.43
CA LYS A 58 11.50 2.95 11.56
C LYS A 58 10.54 4.10 11.22
N SER A 59 9.63 3.87 10.28
CA SER A 59 8.69 4.83 9.71
C SER A 59 7.27 4.36 10.00
N THR A 60 6.86 4.46 11.27
CA THR A 60 5.59 3.89 11.78
C THR A 60 4.33 4.52 11.18
N LYS A 61 4.45 5.73 10.63
CA LYS A 61 3.41 6.41 9.83
C LYS A 61 3.69 6.35 8.31
N GLY A 62 4.59 5.48 7.85
CA GLY A 62 5.05 5.46 6.46
C GLY A 62 6.04 6.59 6.13
N LYS A 63 6.44 6.69 4.85
CA LYS A 63 7.41 7.71 4.38
C LYS A 63 6.79 8.80 3.49
N LEU A 64 5.72 8.49 2.78
CA LEU A 64 5.08 9.39 1.82
C LEU A 64 4.13 10.36 2.53
N ARG A 65 4.09 11.60 2.08
CA ARG A 65 3.30 12.69 2.67
C ARG A 65 1.86 12.60 2.20
N VAL A 66 0.93 12.66 3.14
CA VAL A 66 -0.49 12.40 2.88
C VAL A 66 -1.10 13.46 1.97
N LEU A 67 -0.85 14.75 2.22
CA LEU A 67 -1.53 15.84 1.51
C LEU A 67 -1.21 15.94 0.02
N TYR A 68 0.05 15.74 -0.36
CA TYR A 68 0.54 16.06 -1.71
C TYR A 68 1.26 14.90 -2.40
N GLU A 69 1.26 13.72 -1.80
CA GLU A 69 1.63 12.47 -2.46
C GLU A 69 0.47 11.46 -2.36
N GLY A 70 -0.01 11.21 -1.14
CA GLY A 70 -1.09 10.26 -0.86
C GLY A 70 -2.44 10.64 -1.48
N PHE A 71 -3.02 11.77 -1.07
CA PHE A 71 -4.35 12.21 -1.51
C PHE A 71 -4.50 12.33 -3.02
N PRO A 72 -3.58 12.99 -3.77
CA PRO A 72 -3.74 13.11 -5.21
C PRO A 72 -3.75 11.75 -5.91
N MET A 73 -2.83 10.85 -5.54
CA MET A 73 -2.71 9.53 -6.16
C MET A 73 -3.84 8.60 -5.74
N ALA A 74 -4.32 8.71 -4.50
CA ALA A 74 -5.50 7.98 -4.02
C ALA A 74 -6.76 8.41 -4.78
N MET A 75 -6.97 9.72 -4.95
CA MET A 75 -8.11 10.23 -5.72
C MET A 75 -8.09 9.72 -7.16
N ILE A 76 -6.96 9.78 -7.85
CA ILE A 76 -6.83 9.24 -9.22
C ILE A 76 -7.11 7.73 -9.23
N THR A 77 -6.54 6.98 -8.29
CA THR A 77 -6.71 5.52 -8.21
C THR A 77 -8.17 5.13 -7.98
N GLU A 78 -8.85 5.77 -7.02
CA GLU A 78 -10.25 5.48 -6.71
C GLU A 78 -11.18 5.90 -7.87
N GLN A 79 -10.92 7.04 -8.53
CA GLN A 79 -11.69 7.45 -9.71
C GLN A 79 -11.49 6.52 -10.93
N ALA A 80 -10.36 5.81 -10.99
CA ALA A 80 -10.12 4.77 -11.98
C ALA A 80 -10.72 3.39 -11.60
N GLY A 81 -11.48 3.30 -10.50
CA GLY A 81 -12.07 2.05 -10.00
C GLY A 81 -11.09 1.16 -9.21
N GLY A 82 -9.94 1.70 -8.82
CA GLY A 82 -9.00 1.04 -7.92
C GLY A 82 -9.30 1.27 -6.44
N VAL A 83 -8.43 0.76 -5.58
CA VAL A 83 -8.49 0.92 -4.13
C VAL A 83 -7.22 1.62 -3.64
N ALA A 84 -7.35 2.55 -2.70
CA ALA A 84 -6.26 3.27 -2.07
C ALA A 84 -6.39 3.22 -0.53
N SER A 85 -5.59 2.36 0.10
CA SER A 85 -5.62 2.11 1.54
C SER A 85 -4.31 2.52 2.21
N THR A 86 -4.40 2.88 3.48
CA THR A 86 -3.24 3.07 4.34
C THR A 86 -2.61 1.75 4.79
N GLY A 87 -3.21 0.60 4.48
CA GLY A 87 -2.93 -0.62 5.25
C GLY A 87 -3.04 -0.31 6.74
N LEU A 88 -2.14 -0.86 7.56
CA LEU A 88 -2.08 -0.50 8.97
C LEU A 88 -1.47 0.88 9.18
N LEU A 89 -2.29 1.83 9.64
CA LEU A 89 -1.85 3.14 10.15
C LEU A 89 -2.34 3.28 11.60
N LEU A 90 -1.40 3.41 12.53
CA LEU A 90 -1.69 3.57 13.97
C LEU A 90 -2.66 2.51 14.52
N GLY A 91 -2.49 1.25 14.08
CA GLY A 91 -3.29 0.12 14.54
C GLY A 91 -4.65 -0.04 13.84
N LYS A 92 -4.95 0.76 12.81
CA LYS A 92 -6.20 0.66 12.04
C LYS A 92 -5.93 0.57 10.55
N VAL A 93 -6.76 -0.22 9.88
CA VAL A 93 -6.82 -0.22 8.41
C VAL A 93 -7.85 0.80 7.95
N GLY A 94 -7.48 1.65 7.00
CA GLY A 94 -8.35 2.73 6.52
C GLY A 94 -8.08 3.10 5.06
N ARG A 95 -8.92 4.01 4.55
CA ARG A 95 -8.76 4.63 3.23
C ARG A 95 -7.82 5.82 3.31
N ILE A 96 -7.00 6.01 2.27
CA ILE A 96 -6.07 7.15 2.25
C ILE A 96 -6.86 8.47 2.30
N LEU A 97 -7.95 8.61 1.56
CA LEU A 97 -8.76 9.84 1.50
C LEU A 97 -9.53 10.15 2.80
N GLU A 98 -9.57 9.23 3.77
CA GLU A 98 -10.23 9.42 5.07
C GLU A 98 -9.22 9.75 6.19
N VAL A 99 -7.93 9.80 5.88
CA VAL A 99 -6.91 10.20 6.85
C VAL A 99 -7.13 11.67 7.21
N MET A 100 -7.25 11.97 8.51
CA MET A 100 -7.27 13.34 9.02
C MET A 100 -5.84 13.74 9.44
N PRO A 101 -5.12 14.55 8.64
CA PRO A 101 -3.79 15.02 9.01
C PRO A 101 -3.86 16.07 10.13
N GLU A 102 -2.90 16.01 11.06
CA GLU A 102 -2.65 17.03 12.07
C GLU A 102 -1.67 18.10 11.58
N ASN A 103 -0.77 17.72 10.66
CA ASN A 103 0.24 18.61 10.08
C ASN A 103 0.30 18.50 8.56
N ILE A 104 0.73 19.59 7.92
CA ILE A 104 0.87 19.65 6.44
C ILE A 104 1.93 18.69 5.86
N HIS A 105 2.76 18.09 6.71
CA HIS A 105 3.82 17.15 6.33
C HIS A 105 3.61 15.76 6.92
N ASP A 106 2.40 15.48 7.44
CA ASP A 106 2.07 14.16 7.95
C ASP A 106 2.23 13.10 6.86
N ARG A 107 2.64 11.93 7.31
CA ARG A 107 2.93 10.78 6.46
C ARG A 107 1.83 9.74 6.63
N CYS A 108 1.64 8.96 5.59
CA CYS A 108 0.85 7.75 5.65
C CYS A 108 1.55 6.62 4.88
N PRO A 109 1.31 5.36 5.25
CA PRO A 109 1.58 4.25 4.36
C PRO A 109 0.63 4.29 3.18
N ILE A 110 1.07 3.71 2.06
CA ILE A 110 0.30 3.69 0.82
C ILE A 110 0.25 2.29 0.26
N ILE A 111 -0.97 1.81 0.04
CA ILE A 111 -1.28 0.57 -0.67
C ILE A 111 -2.32 0.93 -1.71
N MET A 112 -1.97 0.90 -3.00
CA MET A 112 -2.89 1.31 -4.05
C MET A 112 -2.76 0.49 -5.33
N GLY A 113 -3.88 0.33 -6.03
CA GLY A 113 -3.92 -0.38 -7.30
C GLY A 113 -5.29 -0.97 -7.58
N GLY A 114 -5.32 -2.03 -8.40
CA GLY A 114 -6.55 -2.71 -8.75
C GLY A 114 -7.17 -3.42 -7.54
N GLU A 115 -8.50 -3.38 -7.44
CA GLU A 115 -9.28 -3.97 -6.34
C GLU A 115 -8.88 -5.42 -6.02
N ARG A 116 -8.72 -6.27 -7.05
CA ARG A 116 -8.30 -7.66 -6.92
C ARG A 116 -7.04 -7.84 -6.08
N ASP A 117 -6.04 -6.99 -6.29
CA ASP A 117 -4.72 -7.16 -5.69
C ASP A 117 -4.64 -6.45 -4.34
N VAL A 118 -5.26 -5.27 -4.21
CA VAL A 118 -5.32 -4.54 -2.92
C VAL A 118 -6.14 -5.28 -1.89
N ASN A 119 -7.30 -5.83 -2.26
CA ASN A 119 -8.17 -6.55 -1.31
C ASN A 119 -7.50 -7.79 -0.72
N LYS A 120 -6.63 -8.48 -1.47
CA LYS A 120 -5.82 -9.57 -0.90
C LYS A 120 -4.98 -9.12 0.29
N VAL A 121 -4.38 -7.94 0.22
CA VAL A 121 -3.61 -7.38 1.34
C VAL A 121 -4.53 -7.03 2.51
N LEU A 122 -5.68 -6.40 2.22
CA LEU A 122 -6.65 -6.01 3.25
C LEU A 122 -7.26 -7.23 3.97
N ASP A 123 -7.47 -8.33 3.25
CA ASP A 123 -8.00 -9.57 3.83
C ASP A 123 -6.98 -10.24 4.76
N LEU A 124 -5.68 -10.14 4.44
CA LEU A 124 -4.61 -10.56 5.37
C LEU A 124 -4.63 -9.72 6.65
N TYR A 125 -4.81 -8.40 6.55
CA TYR A 125 -4.98 -7.55 7.74
C TYR A 125 -6.21 -7.95 8.58
N LYS A 126 -7.37 -8.23 7.95
CA LYS A 126 -8.58 -8.68 8.65
C LYS A 126 -8.36 -10.00 9.40
N SER A 127 -7.66 -10.95 8.79
CA SER A 127 -7.38 -12.26 9.41
C SER A 127 -6.51 -12.16 10.67
N LEU A 128 -5.59 -11.19 10.71
CA LEU A 128 -4.74 -10.97 11.89
C LEU A 128 -5.51 -10.38 13.08
N ASP A 129 -6.45 -9.47 12.83
CA ASP A 129 -7.28 -8.92 13.90
C ASP A 129 -8.18 -10.00 14.53
N GLN A 130 -8.67 -10.96 13.73
CA GLN A 130 -9.43 -12.09 14.26
C GLN A 130 -8.58 -13.06 15.09
N SER A 131 -7.29 -13.20 14.79
CA SER A 131 -6.38 -14.07 15.56
C SER A 131 -6.00 -13.54 16.95
N LYS A 132 -6.39 -12.30 17.26
CA LYS A 132 -6.18 -11.64 18.57
C LYS A 132 -7.43 -11.68 19.47
N LEU A 133 -8.54 -12.26 18.98
CA LEU A 133 -9.75 -12.57 19.74
C LEU A 133 -9.73 -14.03 20.18
#